data_AF-S9V585-F1
#
_entry.id   AF-S9V585-F1
#
_cell.length_a   1.000
_cell.length_b   1.000
_cell.length_c   1.000
_cell.angle_alpha   90.00
_cell.angle_beta   90.00
_cell.angle_gamma   90.00
#
_symmetry.space_group_name_H-M   'P 1'
#
loop_
_entity.id
_entity.type
_entity.pdbx_description
1 polymer ?
#
loop_
_entity_poly.entity_id
_entity_poly.type
_entity_poly.pdbx_seq_one_letter_code
_entity_poly.pdbx_strand_id
1 'polypeptide(L)'
;MGIGVLFAKVTHNGNVRIQVTALEYIAQYSLFKIWVKPTQEQKFLYGGNVTRAGLGRITEATPKYQKVAVFSMGDIPLGFGVAAQSTLECRKCEMNAQVLFHEADVGEYLRDEDRMT
;
A
#
# COMPACT_ATOMS: atom_id res chain seq x y z
N MET A 1 9.24 14.49 20.64
CA MET A 1 8.49 13.23 20.88
C MET A 1 7.13 13.59 21.44
N GLY A 2 6.06 13.30 20.68
CA GLY A 2 4.68 13.48 21.13
C GLY A 2 4.13 12.22 21.79
N ILE A 3 3.01 12.36 22.49
CA ILE A 3 2.27 11.22 23.05
C ILE A 3 1.23 10.78 22.01
N GLY A 4 1.45 9.63 21.37
CA GLY A 4 0.50 9.03 20.43
C GLY A 4 1.08 8.73 19.04
N VAL A 5 0.23 8.20 18.16
CA VAL A 5 0.57 7.86 16.78
C VAL A 5 -0.21 8.75 15.82
N LEU A 6 0.48 9.37 14.88
CA LEU A 6 -0.15 10.18 13.83
C LEU A 6 -0.90 9.26 12.86
N PHE A 7 -2.23 9.37 12.77
CA PHE A 7 -3.00 8.53 11.84
C PHE A 7 -3.14 9.13 10.45
N ALA A 8 -3.42 10.42 10.39
CA ALA A 8 -3.69 11.12 9.15
C ALA A 8 -3.45 12.62 9.31
N LYS A 9 -3.25 13.29 8.17
CA LYS A 9 -3.22 14.75 8.09
C LYS A 9 -4.41 15.25 7.28
N VAL A 10 -5.06 16.31 7.75
CA VAL A 10 -6.11 16.99 7.00
C VAL A 10 -5.45 18.03 6.10
N THR A 11 -5.69 17.93 4.80
CA THR A 11 -5.20 18.89 3.82
C THR A 11 -6.03 20.18 3.85
N HIS A 12 -5.48 21.27 3.31
CA HIS A 12 -6.20 22.54 3.18
C HIS A 12 -7.55 22.40 2.46
N ASN A 13 -7.67 21.44 1.55
CA ASN A 13 -8.91 21.18 0.81
C ASN A 13 -9.90 20.29 1.58
N GLY A 14 -9.66 20.00 2.86
CA GLY A 14 -10.52 19.17 3.71
C GLY A 14 -10.35 17.66 3.53
N ASN A 15 -9.50 17.21 2.59
CA ASN A 15 -9.25 15.78 2.40
C ASN A 15 -8.33 15.23 3.49
N VAL A 16 -8.64 14.02 3.96
CA VAL A 16 -7.86 13.30 4.96
C VAL A 16 -6.86 12.38 4.25
N ARG A 17 -5.56 12.57 4.50
CA ARG A 17 -4.50 11.69 4.00
C ARG A 17 -3.97 10.83 5.13
N ILE A 18 -4.21 9.52 5.03
CA ILE A 18 -3.66 8.54 5.96
C ILE A 18 -2.14 8.49 5.80
N GLN A 19 -1.42 8.36 6.91
CA GLN A 19 0.03 8.26 6.93
C GLN A 19 0.48 6.83 7.20
N VAL A 20 1.67 6.46 6.74
CA VAL A 20 2.23 5.11 6.97
C VAL A 20 2.44 4.82 8.46
N THR A 21 2.52 5.83 9.31
CA THR A 21 2.55 5.70 10.77
C THR A 21 1.38 4.92 11.37
N ALA A 22 0.20 4.93 10.72
CA ALA A 22 -0.93 4.12 11.16
C ALA A 22 -0.96 2.69 10.60
N LEU A 23 0.08 2.27 9.86
CA LEU A 23 0.11 0.99 9.17
C LEU A 23 -0.10 -0.19 10.12
N GLU A 24 0.58 -0.22 11.26
CA GLU A 24 0.48 -1.33 12.22
C GLU A 24 -0.95 -1.54 12.73
N TYR A 25 -1.69 -0.45 12.93
CA TYR A 25 -3.06 -0.50 13.42
C TYR A 25 -4.05 -0.88 12.31
N ILE A 26 -3.92 -0.27 11.13
CA ILE A 26 -4.88 -0.48 10.03
C ILE A 26 -4.65 -1.83 9.35
N ALA A 27 -3.40 -2.27 9.19
CA ALA A 27 -3.06 -3.50 8.47
C ALA A 27 -3.67 -4.76 9.12
N GLN A 28 -3.79 -4.76 10.45
CA GLN A 28 -4.40 -5.86 11.22
C GLN A 28 -5.87 -6.07 10.86
N TYR A 29 -6.61 -4.98 10.68
CA TYR A 29 -8.07 -5.02 10.41
C TYR A 29 -8.43 -4.84 8.94
N SER A 30 -7.43 -4.71 8.06
CA SER A 30 -7.68 -4.49 6.63
C SER A 30 -8.33 -5.72 5.99
N LEU A 31 -9.50 -5.53 5.40
CA LEU A 31 -10.21 -6.58 4.67
C LEU A 31 -9.51 -6.90 3.33
N PHE A 32 -9.03 -5.87 2.63
CA PHE A 32 -8.42 -6.01 1.32
C PHE A 32 -6.90 -5.87 1.42
N LYS A 33 -6.20 -6.95 1.07
CA LYS A 33 -4.76 -7.09 1.20
C LYS A 33 -4.14 -7.54 -0.13
N ILE A 34 -2.95 -7.04 -0.40
CA ILE A 34 -2.13 -7.44 -1.54
C ILE A 34 -0.74 -7.83 -1.03
N TRP A 35 -0.26 -8.98 -1.49
CA TRP A 35 1.09 -9.46 -1.20
C TRP A 35 1.98 -9.25 -2.42
N VAL A 36 3.09 -8.57 -2.22
CA VAL A 36 4.07 -8.23 -3.25
C VAL A 36 5.21 -9.25 -3.21
N LYS A 37 5.64 -9.71 -4.39
CA LYS A 37 6.80 -10.59 -4.53
C LYS A 37 8.09 -9.83 -4.22
N PRO A 38 9.14 -10.52 -3.74
CA PRO A 38 10.45 -9.89 -3.45
C PRO A 38 11.03 -9.09 -4.62
N THR A 39 10.74 -9.48 -5.87
CA THR A 39 11.23 -8.80 -7.08
C THR A 39 10.69 -7.38 -7.28
N GLN A 40 9.58 -7.02 -6.65
CA GLN A 40 8.98 -5.67 -6.74
C GLN A 40 8.82 -5.01 -5.37
N GLU A 41 9.22 -5.70 -4.29
CA GLU A 41 9.13 -5.18 -2.92
C GLU A 41 9.97 -3.93 -2.73
N GLN A 42 11.26 -3.98 -3.14
CA GLN A 42 12.15 -2.82 -3.08
C GLN A 42 11.60 -1.65 -3.90
N LYS A 43 11.02 -1.91 -5.07
CA LYS A 43 10.40 -0.87 -5.90
C LYS A 43 9.23 -0.20 -5.18
N PHE A 44 8.40 -0.98 -4.48
CA PHE A 44 7.29 -0.44 -3.70
C PHE A 44 7.78 0.46 -2.56
N LEU A 45 8.82 0.04 -1.83
CA LEU A 45 9.46 0.80 -0.74
C LEU A 45 10.19 2.08 -1.22
N TYR A 46 10.37 2.24 -2.52
CA TYR A 46 10.87 3.48 -3.13
C TYR A 46 9.76 4.30 -3.80
N GLY A 47 8.49 4.10 -3.43
CA GLY A 47 7.35 4.87 -3.95
C GLY A 47 6.88 4.42 -5.34
N GLY A 48 7.26 3.22 -5.78
CA GLY A 48 6.90 2.69 -7.09
C GLY A 48 5.60 1.88 -7.09
N ASN A 49 4.85 2.00 -8.18
CA ASN A 49 3.68 1.15 -8.44
C ASN A 49 4.08 -0.31 -8.70
N VAL A 50 3.18 -1.24 -8.35
CA VAL A 50 3.38 -2.68 -8.55
C VAL A 50 2.68 -3.14 -9.82
N THR A 51 3.41 -3.88 -10.64
CA THR A 51 2.90 -4.52 -11.85
C THR A 51 2.40 -5.93 -11.56
N ARG A 52 1.62 -6.50 -12.48
CA ARG A 52 1.08 -7.84 -12.37
C ARG A 52 2.16 -8.90 -12.13
N ALA A 53 3.35 -8.75 -12.71
CA ALA A 53 4.50 -9.62 -12.49
C ALA A 53 4.91 -9.69 -11.01
N GLY A 54 4.82 -8.55 -10.31
CA GLY A 54 5.13 -8.41 -8.88
C GLY A 54 4.01 -8.81 -7.93
N LEU A 55 2.82 -9.10 -8.44
CA LEU A 55 1.68 -9.54 -7.61
C LEU A 55 1.87 -11.00 -7.20
N GLY A 56 1.99 -11.23 -5.89
CA GLY A 56 2.04 -12.55 -5.27
C GLY A 56 0.65 -13.09 -4.97
N ARG A 57 -0.08 -12.41 -4.07
CA ARG A 57 -1.45 -12.76 -3.67
C ARG A 57 -2.31 -11.49 -3.59
N ILE A 58 -3.61 -11.65 -3.75
CA ILE A 58 -4.61 -10.59 -3.62
C ILE A 58 -5.84 -11.18 -2.93
N THR A 59 -6.45 -10.43 -2.02
CA THR A 59 -7.74 -10.84 -1.42
C THR A 59 -8.79 -11.04 -2.50
N GLU A 60 -9.63 -12.05 -2.33
CA GLU A 60 -10.75 -12.28 -3.24
C GLU A 60 -11.76 -11.13 -3.22
N ALA A 61 -12.48 -10.96 -4.32
CA ALA A 61 -13.49 -9.92 -4.49
C ALA A 61 -12.99 -8.48 -4.22
N THR A 62 -11.69 -8.20 -4.40
CA THR A 62 -11.16 -6.84 -4.30
C THR A 62 -11.71 -6.00 -5.45
N PRO A 63 -12.49 -4.93 -5.17
CA PRO A 63 -13.00 -4.04 -6.20
C PRO A 63 -11.88 -3.23 -6.86
N LYS A 64 -12.15 -2.71 -8.05
CA LYS A 64 -11.27 -1.75 -8.71
C LYS A 64 -11.26 -0.44 -7.92
N TYR A 65 -10.08 0.17 -7.82
CA TYR A 65 -9.81 1.39 -7.04
C TYR A 65 -10.06 1.28 -5.54
N GLN A 66 -10.13 0.06 -5.01
CA GLN A 66 -10.22 -0.18 -3.59
C GLN A 66 -8.90 0.17 -2.90
N LYS A 67 -8.97 0.84 -1.74
CA LYS A 67 -7.81 1.03 -0.85
C LYS A 67 -7.47 -0.30 -0.19
N VAL A 68 -6.20 -0.69 -0.27
CA VAL A 68 -5.70 -1.98 0.20
C VAL A 68 -4.45 -1.81 1.05
N ALA A 69 -4.26 -2.73 1.99
CA ALA A 69 -3.00 -2.86 2.72
C ALA A 69 -2.02 -3.74 1.93
N VAL A 70 -0.77 -3.33 1.87
CA VAL A 70 0.27 -3.98 1.10
C VAL A 70 1.19 -4.74 2.05
N PHE A 71 1.46 -6.00 1.74
CA PHE A 71 2.27 -6.92 2.53
C PHE A 71 3.40 -7.50 1.68
N SER A 72 4.49 -7.89 2.34
CA SER A 72 5.50 -8.77 1.75
C SER A 72 5.00 -10.21 1.75
N MET A 73 5.66 -11.10 1.01
CA MET A 73 5.36 -12.54 1.04
C MET A 73 5.55 -13.20 2.42
N GLY A 74 6.21 -12.52 3.36
CA GLY A 74 6.39 -12.96 4.74
C GLY A 74 5.35 -12.41 5.72
N ASP A 75 4.21 -11.90 5.23
CA ASP A 75 3.13 -11.30 6.03
C ASP A 75 3.56 -10.06 6.83
N ILE A 76 4.59 -9.36 6.36
CA ILE A 76 5.05 -8.08 6.94
C ILE A 76 4.32 -6.94 6.24
N PRO A 77 3.64 -6.03 6.96
CA PRO A 77 2.98 -4.88 6.34
C PRO A 77 4.04 -3.90 5.81
N LEU A 78 3.90 -3.51 4.54
CA LEU A 78 4.83 -2.63 3.83
C LEU A 78 4.26 -1.22 3.60
N GLY A 79 2.94 -1.07 3.55
CA GLY A 79 2.32 0.21 3.27
C GLY A 79 0.86 0.12 2.82
N PHE A 80 0.41 1.19 2.18
CA PHE A 80 -0.93 1.34 1.62
C PHE A 80 -0.86 1.56 0.12
N GLY A 81 -1.92 1.15 -0.57
CA GLY A 81 -2.08 1.44 -1.98
C GLY A 81 -3.54 1.37 -2.43
N VAL A 82 -3.74 1.55 -3.72
CA VAL A 82 -5.03 1.43 -4.40
C VAL A 82 -4.95 0.32 -5.43
N ALA A 83 -5.86 -0.63 -5.38
CA ALA A 83 -5.96 -1.66 -6.41
C ALA A 83 -6.32 -1.01 -7.76
N ALA A 84 -5.44 -1.09 -8.75
CA ALA A 84 -5.68 -0.51 -10.07
C ALA A 84 -6.73 -1.29 -10.87
N GLN A 85 -6.91 -2.57 -10.54
CA GLN A 85 -7.77 -3.53 -11.21
C GLN A 85 -8.47 -4.41 -10.16
N SER A 86 -9.62 -4.98 -10.53
CA SER A 86 -10.30 -5.96 -9.69
C SER A 86 -9.55 -7.30 -9.63
N THR A 87 -9.87 -8.15 -8.65
CA THR A 87 -9.25 -9.49 -8.54
C THR A 87 -9.34 -10.31 -9.83
N LEU A 88 -10.48 -10.25 -10.54
CA LEU A 88 -10.70 -11.00 -11.77
C LEU A 88 -9.89 -10.44 -12.95
N GLU A 89 -9.80 -9.12 -13.05
CA GLU A 89 -8.99 -8.44 -14.08
C GLU A 89 -7.50 -8.69 -13.86
N CYS A 90 -7.04 -8.62 -12.61
CA CYS A 90 -5.67 -8.98 -12.22
C CYS A 90 -5.28 -10.39 -12.70
N ARG A 91 -6.21 -11.35 -12.74
CA ARG A 91 -5.89 -12.71 -13.24
C ARG A 91 -5.69 -12.77 -14.76
N LYS A 92 -6.31 -11.85 -15.51
CA LYS A 92 -6.31 -11.84 -16.98
C LYS A 92 -5.36 -10.81 -17.59
N CYS A 93 -4.88 -9.85 -16.82
CA CYS A 93 -4.06 -8.77 -17.33
C CYS A 93 -2.62 -9.20 -17.65
N GLU A 94 -1.99 -8.43 -18.53
CA GLU A 94 -0.61 -8.64 -18.94
C GLU A 94 0.36 -8.43 -17.78
N MET A 95 1.52 -9.09 -17.83
CA MET A 95 2.52 -9.04 -16.74
C MET A 95 3.03 -7.63 -16.43
N ASN A 96 3.04 -6.75 -17.42
CA ASN A 96 3.51 -5.36 -17.29
C ASN A 96 2.40 -4.40 -16.82
N ALA A 97 1.14 -4.84 -16.80
CA ALA A 97 0.03 -4.01 -16.39
C ALA A 97 0.16 -3.62 -14.91
N GLN A 98 -0.16 -2.38 -14.58
CA GLN A 98 -0.21 -1.91 -13.20
C GLN A 98 -1.43 -2.52 -12.50
N VAL A 99 -1.20 -3.09 -11.32
CA VAL A 99 -2.23 -3.74 -10.50
C VAL A 99 -2.42 -3.05 -9.15
N LEU A 100 -1.44 -2.27 -8.72
CA LEU A 100 -1.48 -1.48 -7.49
C LEU A 100 -0.83 -0.11 -7.74
N PHE A 101 -1.56 0.95 -7.40
CA PHE A 101 -1.01 2.29 -7.25
C PHE A 101 -0.49 2.46 -5.83
N HIS A 102 0.75 2.95 -5.73
CA HIS A 102 1.37 3.30 -4.46
C HIS A 102 0.68 4.54 -3.86
N GLU A 103 0.53 4.55 -2.54
CA GLU A 103 0.00 5.70 -1.78
C GLU A 103 0.91 6.09 -0.62
N ALA A 104 1.34 5.10 0.18
CA ALA A 104 2.28 5.30 1.27
C ALA A 104 3.06 4.01 1.55
N ASP A 105 4.33 4.11 1.91
CA ASP A 105 5.17 2.95 2.22
C ASP A 105 6.14 3.22 3.37
N VAL A 106 6.61 2.15 4.03
CA VAL A 106 7.49 2.27 5.20
C VAL A 106 8.88 2.81 4.86
N GLY A 107 9.29 2.83 3.59
CA GLY A 107 10.49 3.53 3.15
C GLY A 107 10.39 5.05 3.30
N GLU A 108 9.20 5.61 3.53
CA GLU A 108 9.04 7.03 3.90
C GLU A 108 9.74 7.37 5.21
N TYR A 109 9.85 6.44 6.16
CA TYR A 109 10.60 6.65 7.40
C TYR A 109 12.08 6.96 7.16
N LEU A 110 12.65 6.56 6.02
CA LEU A 110 14.04 6.85 5.67
C LEU A 110 14.20 8.06 4.76
N ARG A 111 13.10 8.52 4.15
CA ARG A 111 13.11 9.54 3.08
C ARG A 111 12.51 10.86 3.49
N ASP A 112 11.55 10.86 4.43
CA ASP A 112 10.69 12.00 4.74
C ASP A 112 10.44 12.13 6.26
N GLU A 113 11.47 11.86 7.08
CA GLU A 113 11.41 11.93 8.56
C GLU A 113 10.83 13.26 9.07
N ASP A 114 11.27 14.39 8.51
CA ASP A 114 10.84 15.74 8.91
C ASP A 114 9.34 15.97 8.75
N ARG A 115 8.68 15.22 7.85
CA ARG A 115 7.25 15.34 7.60
C ARG A 115 6.43 14.43 8.49
N MET A 116 7.05 13.53 9.25
CA MET A 116 6.36 12.49 10.04
C MET A 116 6.42 12.74 11.56
N THR A 117 7.23 13.70 12.02
CA THR A 117 7.29 14.19 13.41
C THR A 117 6.56 15.50 13.62
#